data_AF-A0A1H8XZP9-F1
#
_entry.id   AF-A0A1H8XZP9-F1
#
_cell.length_a   1.000
_cell.length_b   1.000
_cell.length_c   1.000
_cell.angle_alpha   90.00
_cell.angle_beta   90.00
_cell.angle_gamma   90.00
#
_symmetry.space_group_name_H-M   'P 1'
#
loop_
_entity.id
_entity.type
_entity.pdbx_description
1 polymer ?
#
loop_
_entity_poly.entity_id
_entity_poly.type
_entity_poly.pdbx_seq_one_letter_code
_entity_poly.pdbx_strand_id
1 'polypeptide(L)'
;MRYLIILAITAAWLNFNGAVNHLQPPHTRGGAISSVGISNIKFSGDETAVYNRVGVVIGWIKDAIVFNYEGNKALAFIDKQDVFSFAYGNAYLGQFHNGFFRDKTGNAVAWVRGASGGPITLPPLDRVAPIFMPVIKPITPIVTTITPIETLSWSNQSWDDFLGR
;
A
#
# COMPACT_ATOMS: atom_id res chain seq x y z
N MET A 1 22.78 40.70 57.54
CA MET A 1 21.42 40.10 57.56
C MET A 1 21.54 38.64 57.11
N ARG A 2 20.92 37.70 57.85
CA ARG A 2 20.57 36.30 57.51
C ARG A 2 21.54 35.43 56.65
N TYR A 3 22.14 34.43 57.33
CA TYR A 3 22.48 33.03 56.92
C TYR A 3 23.14 32.79 55.54
N LEU A 4 24.38 32.26 55.39
CA LEU A 4 24.97 30.98 55.89
C LEU A 4 24.25 29.73 55.35
N ILE A 5 24.89 28.91 54.49
CA ILE A 5 25.45 27.54 54.72
C ILE A 5 25.91 27.04 53.31
N ILE A 6 27.13 26.56 52.99
CA ILE A 6 28.02 25.51 53.53
C ILE A 6 27.54 24.09 53.12
N LEU A 7 28.30 23.15 52.56
CA LEU A 7 29.76 22.94 52.38
C LEU A 7 30.07 22.45 50.93
N ALA A 8 31.22 21.82 50.70
CA ALA A 8 31.66 21.13 49.47
C ALA A 8 31.74 19.59 49.68
N ILE A 9 32.00 18.81 48.62
CA ILE A 9 32.73 17.52 48.67
C ILE A 9 33.35 17.18 47.30
N THR A 10 34.52 16.54 47.32
CA THR A 10 35.39 16.17 46.19
C THR A 10 35.37 14.67 45.91
N ALA A 11 35.38 14.27 44.63
CA ALA A 11 35.89 13.00 44.07
C ALA A 11 35.56 12.96 42.57
N ALA A 12 36.21 12.26 41.64
CA ALA A 12 37.52 11.63 41.44
C ALA A 12 37.34 10.74 40.18
N TRP A 13 38.33 10.71 39.27
CA TRP A 13 38.70 9.63 38.31
C TRP A 13 37.63 8.57 37.90
N LEU A 14 37.40 8.27 36.62
CA LEU A 14 38.42 7.71 35.70
C LEU A 14 38.01 7.81 34.22
N ASN A 15 39.04 7.82 33.36
CA ASN A 15 38.99 7.45 31.95
C ASN A 15 38.86 5.92 31.83
N PHE A 16 38.14 5.36 30.84
CA PHE A 16 38.60 4.20 30.05
C PHE A 16 37.61 3.85 28.92
N ASN A 17 38.12 3.79 27.68
CA ASN A 17 37.42 3.15 26.57
C ASN A 17 37.47 1.62 26.76
N GLY A 18 36.32 0.95 26.66
CA GLY A 18 36.18 -0.50 26.67
C GLY A 18 35.02 -0.91 25.77
N ALA A 19 35.25 -1.85 24.86
CA ALA A 19 34.32 -2.15 23.78
C ALA A 19 33.37 -3.33 24.10
N VAL A 20 32.47 -3.57 23.13
CA VAL A 20 31.72 -4.81 22.81
C VAL A 20 30.60 -5.34 23.74
N ASN A 21 29.40 -5.25 23.15
CA ASN A 21 28.45 -6.35 22.89
C ASN A 21 27.35 -6.75 23.91
N HIS A 22 26.12 -6.64 23.40
CA HIS A 22 24.89 -7.41 23.66
C HIS A 22 24.35 -7.53 25.10
N LEU A 23 23.15 -6.98 25.33
CA LEU A 23 21.93 -7.66 25.83
C LEU A 23 20.81 -6.61 26.12
N GLN A 24 19.55 -6.99 25.92
CA GLN A 24 18.31 -6.24 26.26
C GLN A 24 17.45 -7.16 27.18
N PRO A 25 16.34 -6.72 27.84
CA PRO A 25 15.80 -5.39 28.14
C PRO A 25 15.55 -5.21 29.69
N PRO A 26 14.75 -4.23 30.21
CA PRO A 26 13.29 -4.42 30.32
C PRO A 26 12.36 -3.17 30.29
N HIS A 27 11.24 -3.31 29.57
CA HIS A 27 9.85 -2.91 29.89
C HIS A 27 9.45 -1.75 30.86
N THR A 28 8.78 -0.74 30.26
CA THR A 28 7.36 -0.32 30.55
C THR A 28 7.03 1.01 31.29
N ARG A 29 6.21 1.85 30.59
CA ARG A 29 5.38 3.02 31.02
C ARG A 29 6.13 4.25 31.60
N GLY A 30 5.71 5.49 31.31
CA GLY A 30 4.68 5.97 30.38
C GLY A 30 4.32 7.44 30.65
N GLY A 31 4.18 8.26 29.59
CA GLY A 31 3.83 9.68 29.71
C GLY A 31 3.81 10.38 28.35
N ALA A 32 2.62 10.80 27.91
CA ALA A 32 2.40 11.62 26.71
C ALA A 32 2.40 13.13 27.12
N ILE A 33 2.28 14.15 26.26
CA ILE A 33 1.90 14.30 24.84
C ILE A 33 2.64 15.54 24.33
N SER A 34 2.96 15.65 23.03
CA SER A 34 2.88 16.96 22.35
C SER A 34 2.25 16.81 20.97
N SER A 35 1.06 17.38 20.82
CA SER A 35 0.24 17.28 19.62
C SER A 35 0.41 18.52 18.75
N VAL A 36 1.10 18.36 17.62
CA VAL A 36 0.96 19.26 16.46
C VAL A 36 0.44 18.42 15.30
N GLY A 37 -0.59 18.92 14.63
CA GLY A 37 -1.59 18.12 13.89
C GLY A 37 -1.08 17.10 12.86
N ILE A 38 -1.84 16.00 12.77
CA ILE A 38 -1.87 15.02 11.68
C ILE A 38 -0.61 14.13 11.50
N SER A 39 0.01 13.70 12.60
CA SER A 39 1.14 12.74 12.58
C SER A 39 0.76 11.26 12.75
N ASN A 40 -0.53 10.90 12.90
CA ASN A 40 -0.97 9.55 13.31
C ASN A 40 -2.16 8.99 12.50
N ILE A 41 -2.04 8.90 11.17
CA ILE A 41 -2.76 7.87 10.42
C ILE A 41 -1.77 7.09 9.56
N LYS A 42 -1.11 6.13 10.20
CA LYS A 42 -0.48 5.03 9.49
C LYS A 42 -1.61 4.09 9.07
N PHE A 43 -2.11 4.27 7.84
CA PHE A 43 -2.93 3.26 7.16
C PHE A 43 -2.15 1.93 7.10
N SER A 44 -2.81 0.81 6.82
CA SER A 44 -2.40 -0.57 7.14
C SER A 44 -1.22 -1.14 6.33
N GLY A 45 -0.34 -0.27 5.83
CA GLY A 45 1.01 -0.56 5.36
C GLY A 45 1.10 -0.99 3.91
N ASP A 46 0.23 -1.90 3.49
CA ASP A 46 0.36 -2.66 2.25
C ASP A 46 -0.83 -2.49 1.28
N GLU A 47 -1.83 -1.67 1.63
CA GLU A 47 -2.93 -1.32 0.72
C GLU A 47 -2.56 -0.21 -0.27
N THR A 48 -3.01 -0.37 -1.52
CA THR A 48 -2.78 0.59 -2.61
C THR A 48 -4.11 1.01 -3.21
N ALA A 49 -4.40 2.30 -3.26
CA ALA A 49 -5.59 2.83 -3.92
C ALA A 49 -5.53 2.64 -5.44
N VAL A 50 -6.65 2.21 -6.02
CA VAL A 50 -6.84 2.12 -7.48
C VAL A 50 -7.68 3.30 -7.94
N TYR A 51 -7.16 4.06 -8.90
CA TYR A 51 -7.77 5.26 -9.44
C TYR A 51 -8.26 5.04 -10.88
N ASN A 52 -9.37 5.68 -11.24
CA ASN A 52 -9.87 5.72 -12.63
C ASN A 52 -9.10 6.74 -13.48
N ARG A 53 -9.42 6.82 -14.77
CA ARG A 53 -8.84 7.80 -15.74
C ARG A 53 -8.74 9.24 -15.20
N VAL A 54 -9.67 9.68 -14.36
CA VAL A 54 -9.75 11.06 -13.83
C VAL A 54 -9.20 11.21 -12.40
N GLY A 55 -8.56 10.18 -11.85
CA GLY A 55 -7.89 10.23 -10.54
C GLY A 55 -8.80 9.99 -9.34
N VAL A 56 -10.04 9.53 -9.54
CA VAL A 56 -10.95 9.16 -8.43
C VAL A 56 -10.71 7.71 -8.02
N VAL A 57 -10.62 7.45 -6.70
CA VAL A 57 -10.51 6.09 -6.14
C VAL A 57 -11.76 5.26 -6.47
N ILE A 58 -11.55 4.07 -7.04
CA ILE A 58 -12.57 3.13 -7.51
C ILE A 58 -12.39 1.71 -6.94
N GLY A 59 -11.33 1.48 -6.18
CA GLY A 59 -11.02 0.19 -5.56
C GLY A 59 -9.68 0.23 -4.84
N TRP A 60 -9.26 -0.92 -4.35
CA TRP A 60 -8.03 -1.07 -3.58
C TRP A 60 -7.32 -2.38 -3.96
N ILE A 61 -6.00 -2.39 -3.84
CA ILE A 61 -5.19 -3.62 -3.86
C ILE A 61 -4.68 -3.85 -2.44
N LYS A 62 -4.80 -5.08 -1.93
CA LYS A 62 -4.11 -5.53 -0.70
C LYS A 62 -3.74 -7.01 -0.86
N ASP A 63 -2.52 -7.42 -0.50
CA ASP A 63 -2.03 -8.80 -0.61
C ASP A 63 -2.14 -9.42 -2.04
N ALA A 64 -2.08 -8.54 -3.06
CA ALA A 64 -2.37 -8.82 -4.46
C ALA A 64 -3.82 -9.28 -4.76
N ILE A 65 -4.77 -8.87 -3.92
CA ILE A 65 -6.22 -9.00 -4.11
C ILE A 65 -6.78 -7.60 -4.39
N VAL A 66 -7.62 -7.50 -5.42
CA VAL A 66 -8.35 -6.29 -5.79
C VAL A 66 -9.72 -6.29 -5.12
N PHE A 67 -10.00 -5.27 -4.31
CA PHE A 67 -11.25 -5.06 -3.61
C PHE A 67 -12.07 -3.92 -4.22
N ASN A 68 -13.38 -3.95 -4.00
CA ASN A 68 -14.29 -2.83 -4.30
C ASN A 68 -13.95 -1.57 -3.49
N TYR A 69 -14.55 -0.46 -3.88
CA TYR A 69 -14.39 0.84 -3.22
C TYR A 69 -14.64 0.79 -1.69
N GLU A 70 -15.55 -0.06 -1.22
CA GLU A 70 -15.86 -0.27 0.20
C GLU A 70 -14.88 -1.20 0.94
N GLY A 71 -14.00 -1.93 0.23
CA GLY A 71 -13.03 -2.88 0.81
C GLY A 71 -13.61 -4.21 1.30
N ASN A 72 -14.93 -4.38 1.27
CA ASN A 72 -15.65 -5.53 1.81
C ASN A 72 -15.91 -6.65 0.80
N LYS A 73 -15.52 -6.50 -0.48
CA LYS A 73 -15.70 -7.50 -1.53
C LYS A 73 -14.45 -7.63 -2.37
N ALA A 74 -13.83 -8.80 -2.37
CA ALA A 74 -12.80 -9.15 -3.34
C ALA A 74 -13.44 -9.33 -4.74
N LEU A 75 -12.79 -8.76 -5.76
CA LEU A 75 -13.30 -8.65 -7.13
C LEU A 75 -12.41 -9.37 -8.12
N ALA A 76 -11.10 -9.18 -7.99
CA ALA A 76 -10.07 -9.86 -8.75
C ALA A 76 -8.85 -10.14 -7.87
N PHE A 77 -7.90 -10.89 -8.38
CA PHE A 77 -6.57 -11.03 -7.78
C PHE A 77 -5.49 -10.99 -8.87
N ILE A 78 -4.28 -10.69 -8.46
CA ILE A 78 -3.10 -10.55 -9.31
C ILE A 78 -2.16 -11.72 -9.02
N ASP A 79 -1.76 -12.45 -10.06
CA ASP A 79 -0.71 -13.46 -10.00
C ASP A 79 0.38 -13.13 -11.02
N LYS A 80 1.61 -12.92 -10.54
CA LYS A 80 2.75 -12.32 -11.26
C LYS A 80 2.42 -10.93 -11.83
N GLN A 81 1.81 -10.89 -13.00
CA GLN A 81 1.36 -9.70 -13.72
C GLN A 81 -0.06 -9.86 -14.30
N ASP A 82 -0.64 -11.07 -14.25
CA ASP A 82 -1.96 -11.34 -14.82
C ASP A 82 -3.05 -11.14 -13.76
N VAL A 83 -4.20 -10.60 -14.20
CA VAL A 83 -5.35 -10.24 -13.36
C VAL A 83 -6.49 -11.19 -13.66
N PHE A 84 -7.05 -11.81 -12.63
CA PHE A 84 -8.10 -12.83 -12.73
C PHE A 84 -9.33 -12.47 -11.91
N SER A 85 -10.54 -12.65 -12.47
CA SER A 85 -11.80 -12.33 -11.79
C SER A 85 -12.22 -13.43 -10.81
N PHE A 86 -12.63 -13.05 -9.60
CA PHE A 86 -13.27 -13.98 -8.65
C PHE A 86 -14.66 -14.45 -9.10
N ALA A 87 -15.35 -13.69 -9.95
CA ALA A 87 -16.76 -13.95 -10.29
C ALA A 87 -16.95 -15.03 -11.37
N TYR A 88 -15.96 -15.20 -12.27
CA TYR A 88 -16.10 -16.02 -13.49
C TYR A 88 -15.07 -17.16 -13.52
N GLY A 89 -14.97 -17.93 -12.44
CA GLY A 89 -14.09 -19.11 -12.39
C GLY A 89 -12.61 -18.79 -12.64
N ASN A 90 -12.12 -17.67 -12.10
CA ASN A 90 -10.75 -17.16 -12.31
C ASN A 90 -10.46 -16.80 -13.79
N ALA A 91 -11.46 -16.29 -14.52
CA ALA A 91 -11.26 -15.81 -15.88
C ALA A 91 -10.19 -14.69 -15.93
N TYR A 92 -9.23 -14.82 -16.85
CA TYR A 92 -8.25 -13.79 -17.16
C TYR A 92 -8.93 -12.52 -17.68
N LEU A 93 -8.59 -11.38 -17.10
CA LEU A 93 -9.13 -10.05 -17.42
C LEU A 93 -8.16 -9.22 -18.25
N GLY A 94 -6.87 -9.33 -17.95
CA GLY A 94 -5.80 -8.48 -18.48
C GLY A 94 -4.63 -8.46 -17.50
N GLN A 95 -3.84 -7.38 -17.50
CA GLN A 95 -2.57 -7.34 -16.74
C GLN A 95 -2.51 -6.17 -15.76
N PHE A 96 -1.71 -6.34 -14.70
CA PHE A 96 -1.27 -5.29 -13.80
C PHE A 96 0.25 -5.13 -13.92
N HIS A 97 0.69 -4.07 -14.58
CA HIS A 97 2.10 -3.83 -14.88
C HIS A 97 2.40 -2.32 -14.91
N ASN A 98 3.60 -1.93 -14.47
CA ASN A 98 4.03 -0.54 -14.32
C ASN A 98 3.00 0.38 -13.60
N GLY A 99 2.21 -0.20 -12.68
CA GLY A 99 1.16 0.50 -11.94
C GLY A 99 -0.17 0.72 -12.69
N PHE A 100 -0.33 0.20 -13.90
CA PHE A 100 -1.58 0.22 -14.66
C PHE A 100 -2.27 -1.14 -14.66
N PHE A 101 -3.59 -1.14 -14.45
CA PHE A 101 -4.45 -2.22 -14.92
C PHE A 101 -4.70 -2.02 -16.41
N ARG A 102 -4.43 -3.03 -17.22
CA ARG A 102 -4.56 -3.02 -18.68
C ARG A 102 -5.52 -4.11 -19.12
N ASP A 103 -6.32 -3.80 -20.13
CA ASP A 103 -7.16 -4.80 -20.79
C ASP A 103 -6.34 -5.78 -21.66
N LYS A 104 -7.02 -6.74 -22.28
CA LYS A 104 -6.42 -7.77 -23.16
C LYS A 104 -5.79 -7.22 -24.44
N THR A 105 -5.92 -5.92 -24.71
CA THR A 105 -5.31 -5.20 -25.84
C THR A 105 -4.17 -4.28 -25.41
N GLY A 106 -3.81 -4.27 -24.13
CA GLY A 106 -2.70 -3.47 -23.58
C GLY A 106 -3.06 -2.02 -23.22
N ASN A 107 -4.33 -1.62 -23.41
CA ASN A 107 -4.81 -0.28 -23.08
C ASN A 107 -5.13 -0.16 -21.58
N ALA A 108 -4.78 0.96 -20.96
CA ALA A 108 -4.96 1.16 -19.52
C ALA A 108 -6.43 1.41 -19.15
N VAL A 109 -6.94 0.71 -18.14
CA VAL A 109 -8.30 0.87 -17.58
C VAL A 109 -8.26 1.72 -16.31
N ALA A 110 -7.32 1.41 -15.42
CA ALA A 110 -7.14 2.03 -14.11
C ALA A 110 -5.65 2.07 -13.74
N TRP A 111 -5.29 2.83 -12.72
CA TRP A 111 -3.91 3.06 -12.32
C TRP A 111 -3.74 3.17 -10.81
N VAL A 112 -2.50 3.02 -10.32
CA VAL A 112 -2.12 3.26 -8.92
C VAL A 112 -1.05 4.36 -8.83
N ARG A 113 -0.88 4.96 -7.66
CA ARG A 113 0.15 5.98 -7.42
C ARG A 113 1.54 5.50 -7.86
N GLY A 114 2.23 6.30 -8.67
CA GLY A 114 3.55 5.96 -9.23
C GLY A 114 3.52 5.19 -10.55
N ALA A 115 2.34 4.99 -11.16
CA ALA A 115 2.23 4.35 -12.47
C ALA A 115 3.03 5.09 -13.56
N SER A 116 3.61 4.33 -14.49
CA SER A 116 4.46 4.84 -15.59
C SER A 116 4.34 3.97 -16.84
N GLY A 117 4.89 4.42 -17.98
CA GLY A 117 4.81 3.67 -19.25
C GLY A 117 3.39 3.55 -19.83
N GLY A 118 2.47 4.43 -19.45
CA GLY A 118 1.07 4.43 -19.90
C GLY A 118 0.56 5.84 -20.20
N PRO A 119 -0.76 6.02 -20.36
CA PRO A 119 -1.34 7.34 -20.61
C PRO A 119 -1.13 8.32 -19.45
N ILE A 120 -1.27 9.61 -19.74
CA ILE A 120 -1.22 10.67 -18.73
C ILE A 120 -2.35 10.47 -17.70
N THR A 121 -1.97 10.44 -16.42
CA THR A 121 -2.86 10.38 -15.27
C THR A 121 -3.09 11.76 -14.66
N LEU A 122 -4.30 12.00 -14.15
CA LEU A 122 -4.58 13.22 -13.38
C LEU A 122 -4.11 13.07 -11.92
N PRO A 123 -3.92 14.18 -11.17
CA PRO A 123 -3.60 14.11 -9.75
C PRO A 123 -4.61 13.24 -8.98
N PRO A 124 -4.14 12.35 -8.09
CA PRO A 124 -5.00 11.43 -7.36
C PRO A 124 -5.85 12.16 -6.31
N LEU A 125 -7.15 11.87 -6.29
CA LEU A 125 -8.08 12.31 -5.25
C LEU A 125 -8.16 11.22 -4.18
N ASP A 126 -7.27 11.34 -3.18
CA ASP A 126 -7.10 10.33 -2.14
C ASP A 126 -8.31 10.16 -1.22
N ARG A 127 -8.42 8.96 -0.66
CA ARG A 127 -9.39 8.59 0.38
C ARG A 127 -8.69 7.76 1.46
N VAL A 128 -9.25 7.79 2.67
CA VAL A 128 -8.97 6.81 3.73
C VAL A 128 -9.27 5.39 3.23
N ALA A 129 -8.32 4.48 3.41
CA ALA A 129 -8.53 3.06 3.13
C ALA A 129 -9.60 2.45 4.06
N PRO A 130 -10.48 1.57 3.55
CA PRO A 130 -11.43 0.82 4.36
C PRO A 130 -10.74 -0.34 5.12
N ILE A 131 -11.50 -1.00 5.99
CA ILE A 131 -11.08 -2.26 6.61
C ILE A 131 -11.36 -3.40 5.63
N PHE A 132 -10.33 -4.20 5.33
CA PHE A 132 -10.42 -5.34 4.42
C PHE A 132 -10.73 -6.64 5.16
N MET A 133 -11.57 -7.49 4.58
CA MET A 133 -11.72 -8.87 5.05
C MET A 133 -10.59 -9.75 4.48
N PRO A 134 -10.04 -10.71 5.27
CA PRO A 134 -9.04 -11.64 4.76
C PRO A 134 -9.66 -12.58 3.71
N VAL A 135 -8.98 -12.76 2.59
CA VAL A 135 -9.41 -13.62 1.48
C VAL A 135 -8.24 -14.50 1.05
N ILE A 136 -8.50 -15.78 0.82
CA ILE A 136 -7.50 -16.73 0.31
C ILE A 136 -7.53 -16.67 -1.22
N LYS A 137 -6.37 -16.45 -1.85
CA LYS A 137 -6.26 -16.45 -3.32
C LYS A 137 -6.45 -17.87 -3.88
N PRO A 138 -7.26 -18.06 -4.93
CA PRO A 138 -7.38 -19.34 -5.61
C PRO A 138 -6.05 -19.76 -6.26
N ILE A 139 -5.87 -21.06 -6.48
CA ILE A 139 -4.78 -21.56 -7.33
C ILE A 139 -5.10 -21.18 -8.78
N THR A 140 -4.16 -20.52 -9.45
CA THR A 140 -4.27 -20.15 -10.86
C THR A 140 -4.05 -21.36 -11.78
N PRO A 141 -4.86 -21.52 -12.85
CA PRO A 141 -4.50 -22.44 -13.91
C PRO A 141 -3.21 -21.95 -14.60
N ILE A 142 -2.35 -22.89 -15.03
CA ILE A 142 -1.18 -22.56 -15.85
C ILE A 142 -1.68 -22.21 -17.25
N VAL A 143 -1.79 -20.91 -17.54
CA VAL A 143 -2.16 -20.37 -18.85
C VAL A 143 -0.95 -19.68 -19.45
N THR A 144 -0.58 -20.04 -20.67
CA THR A 144 0.38 -19.27 -21.48
C THR A 144 -0.36 -18.10 -22.14
N THR A 145 -0.53 -17.02 -21.39
CA THR A 145 -1.04 -15.74 -21.90
C THR A 145 0.01 -15.12 -22.81
N ILE A 146 -0.40 -14.67 -24.01
CA ILE A 146 0.44 -13.79 -24.82
C ILE A 146 0.31 -12.39 -24.21
N THR A 147 1.39 -11.89 -23.61
CA THR A 147 1.48 -10.52 -23.06
C THR A 147 1.11 -9.49 -24.13
N PRO A 148 0.00 -8.73 -23.97
CA PRO A 148 -0.34 -7.66 -24.90
C PRO A 148 0.74 -6.58 -24.90
N ILE A 149 0.98 -5.95 -26.05
CA ILE A 149 1.90 -4.81 -26.14
C ILE A 149 1.27 -3.63 -25.38
N GLU A 150 1.96 -3.12 -24.36
CA GLU A 150 1.52 -1.96 -23.59
C GLU A 150 1.35 -0.72 -24.47
N THR A 151 0.20 -0.07 -24.39
CA THR A 151 -0.06 1.19 -25.12
C THR A 151 0.03 2.41 -24.19
N LEU A 152 0.18 3.59 -24.78
CA LEU A 152 0.03 4.88 -24.10
C LEU A 152 -1.42 5.38 -24.11
N SER A 153 -2.38 4.50 -24.38
CA SER A 153 -3.80 4.83 -24.53
C SER A 153 -4.62 4.31 -23.35
N TRP A 154 -5.66 5.04 -23.00
CA TRP A 154 -6.72 4.54 -22.14
C TRP A 154 -7.65 3.61 -22.92
N SER A 155 -8.13 2.55 -22.26
CA SER A 155 -9.18 1.66 -22.77
C SER A 155 -10.53 2.38 -22.86
N ASN A 156 -11.40 1.85 -23.70
CA ASN A 156 -12.82 2.23 -23.75
C ASN A 156 -13.67 1.46 -22.72
N GLN A 157 -13.11 0.45 -22.05
CA GLN A 157 -13.78 -0.26 -20.95
C GLN A 157 -13.80 0.61 -19.69
N SER A 158 -14.91 0.56 -18.95
CA SER A 158 -14.93 1.03 -17.56
C SER A 158 -14.23 0.04 -16.62
N TRP A 159 -14.03 0.45 -15.36
CA TRP A 159 -13.51 -0.43 -14.32
C TRP A 159 -14.42 -1.62 -14.03
N ASP A 160 -15.73 -1.42 -14.16
CA ASP A 160 -16.74 -2.45 -13.94
C ASP A 160 -16.78 -3.44 -15.11
N ASP A 161 -16.76 -2.95 -16.36
CA ASP A 161 -16.62 -3.79 -17.57
C ASP A 161 -15.36 -4.66 -17.52
N PHE A 162 -14.22 -4.08 -17.15
CA PHE A 162 -12.93 -4.79 -17.06
C PHE A 162 -12.96 -5.93 -16.03
N LEU A 163 -13.74 -5.77 -14.95
CA LEU A 163 -13.93 -6.80 -13.92
C LEU A 163 -15.13 -7.72 -14.22
N GLY A 164 -15.85 -7.45 -15.31
CA GLY A 164 -16.98 -8.22 -15.82
C GLY A 164 -18.29 -8.03 -15.06
N ARG A 165 -18.63 -6.82 -14.58
CA ARG A 165 -19.88 -6.56 -13.85
C ARG A 165 -20.75 -5.46 -14.46
#